data_AF-A0A3C0TED6-F1
#
_entry.id   AF-A0A3C0TED6-F1
#
_cell.length_a   1.000
_cell.length_b   1.000
_cell.length_c   1.000
_cell.angle_alpha   90.00
_cell.angle_beta   90.00
_cell.angle_gamma   90.00
#
_symmetry.space_group_name_H-M   'P 1'
#
loop_
_entity.id
_entity.type
_entity.pdbx_description
1 polymer ?
#
loop_
_entity_poly.entity_id
_entity_poly.type
_entity_poly.pdbx_seq_one_letter_code
_entity_poly.pdbx_strand_id
1 'polypeptide(L)'
;MAKKVLVIRVGSRTTHMVHMDNVDDEPSIYGCMRVTTPEGCVSDGQIIDVTDLARMIVKTMKEKHINCKDAIFVIPSSKIASREATLPAVSKQRMGALVQARVADLFPVDTEQYVFSHVLQGKPYAGGEETKLATEQGFDKLLEAEEAQEPDKKSKKKKRKKGDAATEEADDSELVQDVLVFAAPTELINSYYALADAIGVKIASLEADGNSVFQIMKRQVGMGTSLSIQINRDSTLVNVVNQDKLLLQRVVPYGVNVFTDAIQEEGAFRCETFDKAYKLISSQRVLMPHLGVENSGNDFSMQKRIEVTNNGDYLIGNIVRVVEYYNAQHRGDPIQSVSLIGWGCSIVGIHELLTNELGIQTSTPTEIAGVRFNRKVEISISMLQYLNCMGAVFSPVNFISRDVAEKDAKKGNMVGPILICGLLVLVAATIAGWSYLSLFTARDEKDSWQLKANSLSSVDAEYNELTAIETNYGTYKGVKLATDLNNNHFHALINDIEAVCPKSFKITTITSDGSKVSANCISNERLHSVSSLIIQLNKIPMIRNAWVETISEDQATTSNKFRYAYSLTFDFIANELTAAQEVTDTLNQALDGTGVSLDVNNAEGTGETPVADETAEGGDQ
;
A
#
# COMPACT_ATOMS: atom_id res chain seq x y z
N MET A 1 -22.54 18.55 2.03
CA MET A 1 -23.84 18.04 2.52
C MET A 1 -23.56 16.86 3.43
N ALA A 2 -24.20 16.78 4.59
CA ALA A 2 -24.08 15.64 5.47
C ALA A 2 -24.55 14.35 4.77
N LYS A 3 -23.90 13.23 5.08
CA LYS A 3 -24.30 11.92 4.59
C LYS A 3 -25.63 11.54 5.23
N LYS A 4 -26.62 11.11 4.43
CA LYS A 4 -27.93 10.70 4.95
C LYS A 4 -27.90 9.25 5.43
N VAL A 5 -28.71 8.94 6.43
CA VAL A 5 -28.86 7.61 7.01
C VAL A 5 -30.33 7.31 7.31
N LEU A 6 -30.68 6.03 7.28
CA LEU A 6 -31.96 5.55 7.76
C LEU A 6 -31.78 4.87 9.11
N VAL A 7 -32.33 5.48 10.16
CA VAL A 7 -32.32 4.90 11.50
C VAL A 7 -33.56 4.01 11.65
N ILE A 8 -33.38 2.75 12.03
CA ILE A 8 -34.43 1.74 12.10
C ILE A 8 -34.46 1.15 13.50
N ARG A 9 -35.51 1.45 14.27
CA ARG A 9 -35.80 0.77 15.54
C ARG A 9 -36.77 -0.38 15.30
N VAL A 10 -36.26 -1.60 15.41
CA VAL A 10 -37.00 -2.83 15.13
C VAL A 10 -37.72 -3.31 16.40
N GLY A 11 -39.00 -2.94 16.55
CA GLY A 11 -39.84 -3.41 17.66
C GLY A 11 -40.67 -4.64 17.29
N SER A 12 -41.11 -5.39 18.30
CA SER A 12 -41.91 -6.63 18.13
C SER A 12 -43.27 -6.40 17.46
N ARG A 13 -43.92 -5.27 17.76
CA ARG A 13 -45.23 -4.89 17.19
C ARG A 13 -45.14 -3.81 16.12
N THR A 14 -44.22 -2.87 16.29
CA THR A 14 -44.05 -1.73 15.40
C THR A 14 -42.58 -1.42 15.19
N THR A 15 -42.22 -1.16 13.93
CA THR A 15 -40.89 -0.70 13.54
C THR A 15 -40.97 0.79 13.25
N HIS A 16 -40.05 1.55 13.85
CA HIS A 16 -39.96 2.99 13.68
C HIS A 16 -38.74 3.31 12.82
N MET A 17 -38.91 4.18 11.85
CA MET A 17 -37.88 4.52 10.88
C MET A 17 -37.76 6.03 10.75
N VAL A 18 -36.54 6.56 10.83
CA VAL A 18 -36.26 7.99 10.68
C VAL A 18 -35.19 8.19 9.62
N HIS A 19 -35.52 8.97 8.59
CA HIS A 19 -34.55 9.39 7.58
C HIS A 19 -33.96 10.73 8.00
N MET A 20 -32.65 10.77 8.26
CA MET A 20 -31.98 11.94 8.82
C MET A 20 -30.51 12.06 8.36
N ASP A 21 -29.87 13.18 8.70
CA ASP A 21 -28.43 13.33 8.57
C ASP A 21 -27.68 12.42 9.56
N ASN A 22 -26.55 11.86 9.12
CA ASN A 22 -25.62 11.10 9.96
C ASN A 22 -24.49 12.01 10.45
N VAL A 23 -24.82 12.94 11.33
CA VAL A 23 -23.89 13.85 11.99
C VAL A 23 -24.28 13.99 13.46
N ASP A 24 -23.29 14.25 14.31
CA ASP A 24 -23.45 14.40 15.76
C ASP A 24 -23.75 15.85 16.19
N ASP A 25 -23.63 16.80 15.25
CA ASP A 25 -23.98 18.20 15.42
C ASP A 25 -25.25 18.57 14.65
N GLU A 26 -26.34 18.77 15.40
CA GLU A 26 -27.67 19.18 14.90
C GLU A 26 -28.15 18.49 13.60
N PRO A 27 -28.32 17.15 13.58
CA PRO A 27 -28.78 16.43 12.40
C PRO A 27 -30.17 16.89 11.95
N SER A 28 -30.37 16.99 10.63
CA SER A 28 -31.67 17.33 10.05
C SER A 28 -32.51 16.08 9.83
N ILE A 29 -33.76 16.10 10.28
CA ILE A 29 -34.75 15.03 10.11
C ILE A 29 -35.58 15.33 8.85
N TYR A 30 -35.59 14.38 7.92
CA TYR A 30 -36.29 14.47 6.64
C TYR A 30 -37.64 13.76 6.65
N GLY A 31 -37.84 12.78 7.53
CA GLY A 31 -39.11 12.09 7.68
C GLY A 31 -39.08 11.01 8.76
N CYS A 32 -40.22 10.81 9.41
CA CYS A 32 -40.47 9.78 10.41
C CYS A 32 -41.58 8.85 9.92
N MET A 33 -41.44 7.55 10.16
CA MET A 33 -42.33 6.53 9.61
C MET A 33 -42.52 5.43 10.64
N ARG A 34 -43.77 5.02 10.86
CA ARG A 34 -44.11 3.88 11.69
C ARG A 34 -44.84 2.85 10.84
N VAL A 35 -44.40 1.61 10.97
CA VAL A 35 -44.94 0.47 10.23
C VAL A 35 -45.18 -0.69 11.18
N THR A 36 -46.23 -1.47 10.94
CA THR A 36 -46.53 -2.66 11.73
C THR A 36 -45.47 -3.72 11.45
N THR A 37 -44.84 -4.23 12.50
CA THR A 37 -43.90 -5.35 12.38
C THR A 37 -44.73 -6.62 12.13
N PRO A 38 -44.43 -7.42 11.09
CA PRO A 38 -45.14 -8.67 10.87
C PRO A 38 -44.98 -9.62 12.06
N GLU A 39 -46.04 -10.35 12.38
CA GLU A 39 -46.07 -11.23 13.54
C GLU A 39 -45.02 -12.35 13.43
N GLY A 40 -44.38 -12.70 14.55
CA GLY A 40 -43.34 -13.74 14.59
C GLY A 40 -41.97 -13.32 14.05
N CYS A 41 -41.84 -12.16 13.39
CA CYS A 41 -40.55 -11.72 12.84
C CYS A 41 -39.51 -11.33 13.88
N VAL A 42 -39.93 -10.89 15.08
CA VAL A 42 -39.05 -10.33 16.11
C VAL A 42 -39.45 -10.84 17.49
N SER A 43 -38.47 -11.31 18.27
CA SER A 43 -38.65 -11.78 19.65
C SER A 43 -37.58 -11.15 20.56
N ASP A 44 -38.01 -10.32 21.52
CA ASP A 44 -37.12 -9.56 22.43
C ASP A 44 -35.93 -8.89 21.71
N GLY A 45 -36.24 -8.16 20.63
CA GLY A 45 -35.28 -7.46 19.77
C GLY A 45 -34.51 -8.37 18.80
N GLN A 46 -34.50 -9.69 18.98
CA GLN A 46 -33.86 -10.61 18.04
C GLN A 46 -34.73 -10.82 16.81
N ILE A 47 -34.13 -10.71 15.63
CA ILE A 47 -34.83 -10.92 14.36
C ILE A 47 -34.86 -12.43 14.07
N ILE A 48 -36.08 -12.97 13.99
CA ILE A 48 -36.36 -14.39 13.76
C ILE A 48 -36.62 -14.64 12.27
N ASP A 49 -37.49 -13.84 11.65
CA ASP A 49 -37.74 -13.88 10.21
C ASP A 49 -37.19 -12.63 9.53
N VAL A 50 -35.97 -12.78 9.00
CA VAL A 50 -35.27 -11.72 8.27
C VAL A 50 -35.98 -11.39 6.96
N THR A 51 -36.59 -12.38 6.29
CA THR A 51 -37.10 -12.24 4.93
C THR A 51 -38.34 -11.35 4.90
N ASP A 52 -39.31 -11.63 5.76
CA ASP A 52 -40.56 -10.87 5.81
C ASP A 52 -40.33 -9.47 6.39
N LEU A 53 -39.45 -9.33 7.37
CA LEU A 53 -39.05 -8.03 7.92
C LEU A 53 -38.32 -7.17 6.88
N ALA A 54 -37.38 -7.75 6.13
CA ALA A 54 -36.68 -7.05 5.04
C ALA A 54 -37.65 -6.63 3.94
N ARG A 55 -38.59 -7.50 3.54
CA ARG A 55 -39.62 -7.17 2.53
C ARG A 55 -40.45 -5.97 2.97
N MET A 56 -40.86 -5.93 4.23
CA MET A 56 -41.60 -4.81 4.81
C MET A 56 -40.78 -3.51 4.77
N ILE A 57 -39.52 -3.54 5.23
CA ILE A 57 -38.65 -2.36 5.26
C ILE A 57 -38.36 -1.84 3.84
N VAL A 58 -37.99 -2.71 2.90
CA VAL A 58 -37.71 -2.34 1.50
C VAL A 58 -38.94 -1.73 0.83
N LYS A 59 -40.13 -2.30 1.08
CA LYS A 59 -41.39 -1.73 0.59
C LYS A 59 -41.60 -0.31 1.12
N THR A 60 -41.41 -0.09 2.42
CA THR A 60 -41.53 1.24 3.04
C THR A 60 -40.51 2.23 2.47
N MET A 61 -39.25 1.82 2.28
CA MET A 61 -38.22 2.65 1.65
C MET A 61 -38.62 3.09 0.24
N LYS A 62 -39.18 2.17 -0.56
CA LYS A 62 -39.66 2.46 -1.93
C LYS A 62 -40.84 3.43 -1.94
N GLU A 63 -41.84 3.20 -1.09
CA GLU A 63 -43.03 4.06 -0.97
C GLU A 63 -42.70 5.48 -0.51
N LYS A 64 -41.64 5.63 0.29
CA LYS A 64 -41.20 6.91 0.86
C LYS A 64 -40.03 7.54 0.10
N HIS A 65 -39.66 6.96 -1.04
CA HIS A 65 -38.59 7.42 -1.92
C HIS A 65 -37.23 7.58 -1.19
N ILE A 66 -36.89 6.64 -0.30
CA ILE A 66 -35.65 6.63 0.47
C ILE A 66 -34.62 5.75 -0.27
N ASN A 67 -33.54 6.37 -0.73
CA ASN A 67 -32.46 5.71 -1.49
C ASN A 67 -31.13 5.63 -0.70
N CYS A 68 -31.17 5.72 0.63
CA CYS A 68 -29.96 5.66 1.44
C CYS A 68 -29.29 4.29 1.33
N LYS A 69 -27.97 4.26 1.48
CA LYS A 69 -27.16 3.03 1.47
C LYS A 69 -26.61 2.65 2.83
N ASP A 70 -26.87 3.48 3.84
CA ASP A 70 -26.39 3.30 5.20
C ASP A 70 -27.59 3.33 6.15
N ALA A 71 -27.55 2.47 7.17
CA ALA A 71 -28.57 2.37 8.20
C ALA A 71 -27.95 2.30 9.59
N ILE A 72 -28.63 2.88 10.58
CA ILE A 72 -28.33 2.66 12.00
C ILE A 72 -29.49 1.83 12.54
N PHE A 73 -29.21 0.69 13.16
CA PHE A 73 -30.26 -0.10 13.79
C PHE A 73 -30.26 0.15 15.29
N VAL A 74 -31.44 0.41 15.84
CA VAL A 74 -31.67 0.51 17.29
C VAL A 74 -32.33 -0.77 17.76
N ILE A 75 -31.73 -1.40 18.77
CA ILE A 75 -32.09 -2.73 19.25
C ILE A 75 -32.83 -2.62 20.59
N PRO A 76 -34.18 -2.72 20.60
CA PRO A 76 -34.97 -2.78 21.83
C PRO A 76 -34.99 -4.20 22.37
N SER A 77 -33.93 -4.62 23.06
CA SER A 77 -33.80 -5.95 23.64
C SER A 77 -33.47 -5.89 25.13
N SER A 78 -34.16 -6.69 25.93
CA SER A 78 -33.85 -6.89 27.36
C SER A 78 -32.56 -7.69 27.57
N LYS A 79 -32.07 -8.38 26.54
CA LYS A 79 -30.82 -9.15 26.55
C LYS A 79 -29.56 -8.29 26.48
N ILE A 80 -29.69 -6.99 26.19
CA ILE A 80 -28.56 -6.06 26.20
C ILE A 80 -28.39 -5.55 27.63
N ALA A 81 -27.26 -5.90 28.25
CA ALA A 81 -26.90 -5.44 29.58
C ALA A 81 -25.91 -4.27 29.49
N SER A 82 -25.95 -3.37 30.47
CA SER A 82 -24.94 -2.35 30.66
C SER A 82 -24.43 -2.30 32.10
N ARG A 83 -23.17 -1.88 32.25
CA ARG A 83 -22.47 -1.66 33.52
C ARG A 83 -21.65 -0.40 33.44
N GLU A 84 -21.72 0.42 34.47
CA GLU A 84 -20.83 1.56 34.62
C GLU A 84 -19.50 1.10 35.21
N ALA A 85 -18.41 1.67 34.69
CA ALA A 85 -17.06 1.46 35.19
C ALA A 85 -16.27 2.77 35.09
N THR A 86 -15.45 3.07 36.09
CA THR A 86 -14.50 4.18 36.05
C THR A 86 -13.14 3.63 35.62
N LEU A 87 -12.59 4.18 34.53
CA LEU A 87 -11.34 3.72 33.91
C LEU A 87 -10.36 4.90 33.76
N PRO A 88 -9.05 4.66 33.61
CA PRO A 88 -8.10 5.72 33.24
C PRO A 88 -8.54 6.46 31.99
N ALA A 89 -8.45 7.78 32.02
CA ALA A 89 -8.69 8.61 30.85
C ALA A 89 -7.55 8.39 29.85
N VAL A 90 -7.85 7.68 28.77
CA VAL A 90 -6.89 7.40 27.70
C VAL A 90 -7.47 7.77 26.34
N SER A 91 -6.64 7.77 25.31
CA SER A 91 -7.11 7.94 23.94
C SER A 91 -8.18 6.90 23.57
N LYS A 92 -9.12 7.28 22.71
CA LYS A 92 -10.22 6.40 22.26
C LYS A 92 -9.74 5.03 21.73
N GLN A 93 -8.56 4.99 21.11
CA GLN A 93 -7.96 3.74 20.60
C GLN A 93 -7.58 2.77 21.73
N ARG A 94 -7.09 3.28 22.86
CA ARG A 94 -6.68 2.47 24.01
C ARG A 94 -7.84 2.10 24.93
N MET A 95 -8.90 2.92 24.95
CA MET A 95 -10.08 2.66 25.80
C MET A 95 -10.73 1.31 25.52
N GLY A 96 -10.80 0.90 24.24
CA GLY A 96 -11.34 -0.41 23.88
C GLY A 96 -10.59 -1.59 24.51
N ALA A 97 -9.26 -1.52 24.57
CA ALA A 97 -8.43 -2.55 25.20
C ALA A 97 -8.64 -2.59 26.73
N LEU A 98 -8.74 -1.42 27.37
CA LEU A 98 -9.03 -1.32 28.80
C LEU A 98 -10.39 -1.92 29.16
N VAL A 99 -11.42 -1.58 28.38
CA VAL A 99 -12.76 -2.15 28.55
C VAL A 99 -12.69 -3.67 28.42
N GLN A 100 -12.06 -4.18 27.36
CA GLN A 100 -11.99 -5.62 27.11
C GLN A 100 -11.30 -6.39 28.24
N ALA A 101 -10.27 -5.82 28.88
CA ALA A 101 -9.61 -6.42 30.03
C ALA A 101 -10.49 -6.49 31.29
N ARG A 102 -11.47 -5.58 31.42
CA ARG A 102 -12.37 -5.48 32.58
C ARG A 102 -13.71 -6.17 32.36
N VAL A 103 -14.01 -6.59 31.13
CA VAL A 103 -15.30 -7.23 30.79
C VAL A 103 -15.63 -8.42 31.70
N ALA A 104 -14.65 -9.28 31.98
CA ALA A 104 -14.86 -10.47 32.83
C ALA A 104 -15.21 -10.11 34.28
N ASP A 105 -14.70 -8.99 34.79
CA ASP A 105 -15.01 -8.48 36.13
C ASP A 105 -16.41 -7.83 36.17
N LEU A 106 -16.83 -7.22 35.05
CA LEU A 106 -18.10 -6.48 34.94
C LEU A 106 -19.29 -7.38 34.64
N PHE A 107 -19.08 -8.45 33.87
CA PHE A 107 -20.14 -9.36 33.41
C PHE A 107 -19.79 -10.82 33.74
N PRO A 108 -20.54 -11.48 34.66
CA PRO A 108 -20.34 -12.88 34.98
C PRO A 108 -20.97 -13.78 33.90
N VAL A 109 -20.51 -13.65 32.65
CA VAL A 109 -21.02 -14.37 31.49
C VAL A 109 -19.87 -14.98 30.70
N ASP A 110 -20.18 -15.97 29.87
CA ASP A 110 -19.25 -16.46 28.87
C ASP A 110 -18.97 -15.35 27.85
N THR A 111 -17.77 -14.77 27.92
CA THR A 111 -17.39 -13.64 27.07
C THR A 111 -17.41 -14.03 25.60
N GLU A 112 -17.33 -15.32 25.23
CA GLU A 112 -17.37 -15.75 23.83
C GLU A 112 -18.76 -15.62 23.18
N GLN A 113 -19.82 -15.70 23.99
CA GLN A 113 -21.20 -15.65 23.50
C GLN A 113 -21.74 -14.23 23.36
N TYR A 114 -20.94 -13.23 23.72
CA TYR A 114 -21.34 -11.83 23.74
C TYR A 114 -20.39 -10.94 22.93
N VAL A 115 -20.97 -9.87 22.41
CA VAL A 115 -20.29 -8.72 21.81
C VAL A 115 -20.30 -7.59 22.83
N PHE A 116 -19.13 -7.01 23.08
CA PHE A 116 -18.97 -5.91 24.02
C PHE A 116 -18.67 -4.61 23.28
N SER A 117 -19.21 -3.51 23.80
CA SER A 117 -18.86 -2.16 23.35
C SER A 117 -18.97 -1.18 24.51
N HIS A 118 -18.60 0.07 24.29
CA HIS A 118 -18.62 1.09 25.34
C HIS A 118 -18.96 2.48 24.83
N VAL A 119 -19.48 3.31 25.73
CA VAL A 119 -19.72 4.73 25.52
C VAL A 119 -19.11 5.51 26.68
N LEU A 120 -18.33 6.54 26.37
CA LEU A 120 -17.74 7.42 27.38
C LEU A 120 -18.82 8.31 28.01
N GLN A 121 -18.75 8.50 29.33
CA GLN A 121 -19.63 9.38 30.09
C GLN A 121 -18.85 10.57 30.64
N GLY A 122 -19.43 11.76 30.47
CA GLY A 122 -18.85 13.04 30.85
C GLY A 122 -17.41 13.29 30.43
N LYS A 123 -16.79 14.28 31.06
CA LYS A 123 -15.38 14.65 30.86
C LYS A 123 -14.46 13.92 31.86
N PRO A 124 -13.19 13.66 31.51
CA PRO A 124 -12.20 13.19 32.47
C PRO A 124 -12.11 14.07 33.71
N TYR A 125 -11.88 13.45 34.87
CA TYR A 125 -11.77 14.10 36.17
C TYR A 125 -10.69 13.43 37.04
N ALA A 126 -10.22 14.12 38.08
CA ALA A 126 -9.23 13.57 39.01
C ALA A 126 -9.85 12.45 39.86
N GLY A 127 -9.33 11.22 39.75
CA GLY A 127 -9.78 10.09 40.55
C GLY A 127 -9.34 10.18 42.01
N GLY A 128 -10.09 9.56 42.93
CA GLY A 128 -9.65 9.39 44.32
C GLY A 128 -8.47 8.42 44.45
N GLU A 129 -7.72 8.46 45.57
CA GLU A 129 -6.52 7.62 45.78
C GLU A 129 -6.81 6.11 45.59
N GLU A 130 -7.96 5.62 46.07
CA GLU A 130 -8.37 4.21 45.88
C GLU A 130 -8.67 3.87 44.41
N THR A 131 -9.29 4.80 43.68
CA THR A 131 -9.60 4.64 42.26
C THR A 131 -8.32 4.58 41.44
N LYS A 132 -7.37 5.50 41.72
CA LYS A 132 -6.05 5.55 41.08
C LYS A 132 -5.30 4.22 41.22
N LEU A 133 -5.18 3.72 42.46
CA LEU A 133 -4.42 2.48 42.77
C LEU A 133 -4.99 1.24 42.06
N ALA A 134 -6.32 1.11 42.02
CA ALA A 134 -6.99 0.00 41.36
C ALA A 134 -6.82 0.05 39.83
N THR A 135 -6.80 1.26 39.26
CA THR A 135 -6.63 1.43 37.83
C THR A 135 -5.19 1.26 37.35
N GLU A 136 -4.19 1.71 38.11
CA GLU A 136 -2.76 1.54 37.77
C GLU A 136 -2.37 0.05 37.71
N GLN A 137 -2.77 -0.73 38.72
CA GLN A 137 -2.50 -2.18 38.76
C GLN A 137 -3.14 -2.94 37.59
N GLY A 138 -4.29 -2.48 37.10
CA GLY A 138 -4.94 -3.03 35.91
C GLY A 138 -4.27 -2.61 34.61
N PHE A 139 -3.76 -1.38 34.56
CA PHE A 139 -3.09 -0.81 33.40
C PHE A 139 -1.71 -1.44 33.15
N ASP A 140 -0.92 -1.67 34.20
CA ASP A 140 0.39 -2.32 34.10
C ASP A 140 0.28 -3.76 33.54
N LYS A 141 -0.72 -4.53 34.00
CA LYS A 141 -0.99 -5.87 33.47
C LYS A 141 -1.36 -5.87 31.98
N LEU A 142 -2.02 -4.81 31.50
CA LEU A 142 -2.38 -4.63 30.10
C LEU A 142 -1.16 -4.28 29.24
N LEU A 143 -0.29 -3.39 29.73
CA LEU A 143 0.99 -3.09 29.09
C LEU A 143 1.87 -4.33 28.99
N GLU A 144 1.93 -5.15 30.04
CA GLU A 144 2.65 -6.42 30.04
C GLU A 144 2.09 -7.42 29.02
N ALA A 145 0.76 -7.47 28.85
CA ALA A 145 0.09 -8.33 27.88
C ALA A 145 0.30 -7.87 26.43
N GLU A 146 0.27 -6.56 26.15
CA GLU A 146 0.59 -5.99 24.83
C GLU A 146 2.07 -6.23 24.46
N GLU A 147 2.99 -6.05 25.41
CA GLU A 147 4.43 -6.28 25.18
C GLU A 147 4.78 -7.76 24.97
N ALA A 148 3.92 -8.69 25.39
CA ALA A 148 4.05 -10.13 25.14
C ALA A 148 3.58 -10.56 23.74
N GLN A 149 2.67 -9.80 23.09
CA GLN A 149 2.10 -10.15 21.78
C GLN A 149 2.93 -9.63 20.58
N GLU A 150 3.83 -8.65 20.78
CA GLU A 150 4.73 -8.14 19.72
C GLU A 150 6.21 -8.08 20.18
N PRO A 151 6.96 -9.19 20.12
CA PRO A 151 8.35 -9.25 20.60
C PRO A 151 9.33 -8.34 19.83
N ASP A 152 9.03 -7.96 18.60
CA ASP A 152 9.93 -7.20 17.72
C ASP A 152 10.07 -5.69 18.06
N LYS A 153 9.18 -5.12 18.88
CA LYS A 153 9.28 -3.70 19.27
C LYS A 153 10.31 -3.43 20.38
N LYS A 154 10.87 -4.47 21.02
CA LYS A 154 11.93 -4.33 22.06
C LYS A 154 13.17 -3.59 21.57
N SER A 155 13.47 -3.63 20.26
CA SER A 155 14.67 -3.03 19.66
C SER A 155 14.55 -1.51 19.39
N LYS A 156 13.35 -0.95 19.23
CA LYS A 156 13.16 0.48 18.95
C LYS A 156 13.02 1.37 20.20
N LYS A 157 12.47 0.86 21.31
CA LYS A 157 12.31 1.64 22.56
C LYS A 157 13.66 1.99 23.21
N LYS A 158 14.68 1.13 23.09
CA LYS A 158 16.00 1.35 23.72
C LYS A 158 16.85 2.46 23.06
N LYS A 159 16.52 2.90 21.83
CA LYS A 159 17.31 3.90 21.09
C LYS A 159 16.78 5.35 21.17
N ARG A 160 15.57 5.59 21.69
CA ARG A 160 14.96 6.95 21.80
C ARG A 160 15.14 7.59 23.18
N LYS A 161 16.09 7.13 24.02
CA LYS A 161 16.31 7.69 25.37
C LYS A 161 17.46 8.72 25.45
N LYS A 162 17.90 9.29 24.33
CA LYS A 162 18.90 10.37 24.32
C LYS A 162 18.63 11.35 23.17
N GLY A 163 18.16 12.55 23.54
CA GLY A 163 18.02 13.70 22.64
C GLY A 163 16.58 13.95 22.19
N ASP A 164 15.80 14.70 22.96
CA ASP A 164 15.40 16.09 22.63
C ASP A 164 14.26 16.57 23.54
N ALA A 165 14.27 17.89 23.71
CA ALA A 165 13.43 18.78 24.52
C ALA A 165 12.09 18.22 25.04
N ALA A 166 11.94 18.30 26.37
CA ALA A 166 10.67 18.17 27.08
C ALA A 166 9.73 19.32 26.68
N THR A 167 8.78 19.03 25.80
CA THR A 167 7.43 19.56 25.97
C THR A 167 6.79 18.77 27.11
N GLU A 168 6.43 19.46 28.19
CA GLU A 168 5.56 18.93 29.24
C GLU A 168 4.21 18.55 28.62
N GLU A 169 4.07 17.29 28.22
CA GLU A 169 2.76 16.65 28.14
C GLU A 169 2.27 16.50 29.58
N ALA A 170 1.09 17.06 29.87
CA ALA A 170 0.44 16.89 31.17
C ALA A 170 0.31 15.39 31.49
N ASP A 171 0.47 15.06 32.76
CA ASP A 171 0.41 13.69 33.28
C ASP A 171 -1.00 13.10 33.13
N ASP A 172 -1.30 12.54 31.95
CA ASP A 172 -2.55 11.82 31.63
C ASP A 172 -2.77 10.57 32.53
N SER A 173 -1.85 10.23 33.43
CA SER A 173 -1.94 9.05 34.30
C SER A 173 -2.87 9.22 35.50
N GLU A 174 -3.20 10.45 35.91
CA GLU A 174 -4.03 10.69 37.11
C GLU A 174 -5.53 10.86 36.85
N LEU A 175 -5.91 11.15 35.60
CA LEU A 175 -7.31 11.41 35.24
C LEU A 175 -8.04 10.08 34.97
N VAL A 176 -9.27 10.01 35.46
CA VAL A 176 -10.19 8.90 35.22
C VAL A 176 -11.43 9.41 34.47
N GLN A 177 -12.12 8.49 33.81
CA GLN A 177 -13.35 8.77 33.10
C GLN A 177 -14.36 7.64 33.31
N ASP A 178 -15.62 8.01 33.48
CA ASP A 178 -16.70 7.04 33.61
C ASP A 178 -17.08 6.50 32.22
N VAL A 179 -17.32 5.21 32.15
CA VAL A 179 -17.58 4.49 30.90
C VAL A 179 -18.76 3.56 31.13
N LEU A 180 -19.71 3.61 30.20
CA LEU A 180 -20.82 2.67 30.16
C LEU A 180 -20.46 1.53 29.20
N VAL A 181 -20.21 0.34 29.76
CA VAL A 181 -19.88 -0.87 29.01
C VAL A 181 -21.17 -1.63 28.73
N PHE A 182 -21.35 -2.06 27.48
CA PHE A 182 -22.50 -2.80 27.01
C PHE A 182 -22.12 -4.21 26.60
N ALA A 183 -23.01 -5.16 26.85
CA ALA A 183 -22.90 -6.56 26.44
C ALA A 183 -24.18 -7.00 25.73
N ALA A 184 -24.05 -7.54 24.51
CA ALA A 184 -25.17 -8.05 23.72
C ALA A 184 -24.86 -9.47 23.21
N PRO A 185 -25.83 -10.41 23.21
CA PRO A 185 -25.59 -11.75 22.66
C PRO A 185 -25.16 -11.72 21.19
N THR A 186 -24.20 -12.55 20.81
CA THR A 186 -23.67 -12.60 19.44
C THR A 186 -24.76 -12.89 18.40
N GLU A 187 -25.70 -13.79 18.70
CA GLU A 187 -26.84 -14.10 17.82
C GLU A 187 -27.75 -12.89 17.57
N LEU A 188 -27.99 -12.08 18.61
CA LEU A 188 -28.78 -10.86 18.50
C LEU A 188 -28.11 -9.91 17.50
N ILE A 189 -26.83 -9.63 17.68
CA ILE A 189 -26.05 -8.75 16.79
C ILE A 189 -26.03 -9.28 15.35
N ASN A 190 -25.76 -10.57 15.16
CA ASN A 190 -25.70 -11.20 13.84
C ASN A 190 -27.04 -11.16 13.11
N SER A 191 -28.17 -11.24 13.81
CA SER A 191 -29.50 -11.14 13.19
C SER A 191 -29.74 -9.78 12.50
N TYR A 192 -29.14 -8.70 13.02
CA TYR A 192 -29.21 -7.36 12.39
C TYR A 192 -28.27 -7.22 11.19
N TYR A 193 -27.10 -7.86 11.21
CA TYR A 193 -26.23 -7.93 10.02
C TYR A 193 -26.93 -8.67 8.87
N ALA A 194 -27.57 -9.81 9.17
CA ALA A 194 -28.37 -10.54 8.18
C ALA A 194 -29.52 -9.68 7.61
N LEU A 195 -30.19 -8.90 8.46
CA LEU A 195 -31.22 -7.97 8.01
C LEU A 195 -30.67 -6.86 7.12
N ALA A 196 -29.53 -6.27 7.48
CA ALA A 196 -28.90 -5.22 6.68
C ALA A 196 -28.53 -5.72 5.28
N ASP A 197 -27.97 -6.93 5.19
CA ASP A 197 -27.66 -7.60 3.93
C ASP A 197 -28.92 -7.86 3.09
N ALA A 198 -30.00 -8.34 3.72
CA ALA A 198 -31.28 -8.62 3.05
C ALA A 198 -31.97 -7.35 2.51
N ILE A 199 -31.82 -6.21 3.19
CA ILE A 199 -32.35 -4.90 2.74
C ILE A 199 -31.41 -4.25 1.70
N GLY A 200 -30.13 -4.64 1.67
CA GLY A 200 -29.12 -4.07 0.78
C GLY A 200 -28.55 -2.74 1.28
N VAL A 201 -28.41 -2.58 2.60
CA VAL A 201 -27.82 -1.41 3.27
C VAL A 201 -26.57 -1.79 4.07
N LYS A 202 -25.67 -0.84 4.25
CA LYS A 202 -24.51 -0.96 5.14
C LYS A 202 -24.90 -0.52 6.54
N ILE A 203 -24.45 -1.26 7.55
CA ILE A 203 -24.60 -0.85 8.95
C ILE A 203 -23.60 0.27 9.23
N ALA A 204 -24.11 1.46 9.53
CA ALA A 204 -23.32 2.57 10.04
C ALA A 204 -23.08 2.44 11.55
N SER A 205 -24.06 1.91 12.29
CA SER A 205 -23.95 1.59 13.71
C SER A 205 -25.07 0.64 14.15
N LEU A 206 -24.79 -0.18 15.18
CA LEU A 206 -25.78 -0.91 15.95
C LEU A 206 -25.88 -0.33 17.36
N GLU A 207 -27.09 0.06 17.74
CA GLU A 207 -27.35 0.90 18.91
C GLU A 207 -28.23 0.19 19.95
N ALA A 208 -27.98 0.46 21.23
CA ALA A 208 -28.85 0.01 22.31
C ALA A 208 -29.94 1.05 22.56
N ASP A 209 -31.19 0.59 22.70
CA ASP A 209 -32.36 1.47 22.82
C ASP A 209 -32.23 2.51 23.95
N GLY A 210 -31.67 2.11 25.08
CA GLY A 210 -31.49 2.99 26.24
C GLY A 210 -30.43 4.08 26.05
N ASN A 211 -29.32 3.78 25.38
CA ASN A 211 -28.29 4.77 25.10
C ASN A 211 -28.80 5.82 24.12
N SER A 212 -29.47 5.43 23.03
CA SER A 212 -30.14 6.41 22.14
C SER A 212 -30.99 7.42 22.90
N VAL A 213 -31.85 6.95 23.81
CA VAL A 213 -32.72 7.84 24.60
C VAL A 213 -31.89 8.73 25.51
N PHE A 214 -30.90 8.18 26.21
CA PHE A 214 -30.01 8.98 27.04
C PHE A 214 -29.31 10.09 26.24
N GLN A 215 -28.79 9.78 25.05
CA GLN A 215 -28.00 10.70 24.24
C GLN A 215 -28.81 11.88 23.70
N ILE A 216 -30.09 11.67 23.39
CA ILE A 216 -31.00 12.77 23.08
C ILE A 216 -31.42 13.49 24.37
N MET A 217 -31.91 12.77 25.38
CA MET A 217 -32.46 13.33 26.63
C MET A 217 -31.50 14.22 27.40
N LYS A 218 -30.21 13.88 27.45
CA LYS A 218 -29.20 14.73 28.09
C LYS A 218 -29.09 16.14 27.48
N ARG A 219 -29.55 16.34 26.23
CA ARG A 219 -29.61 17.64 25.57
C ARG A 219 -30.86 18.45 25.93
N GLN A 220 -31.87 17.80 26.53
CA GLN A 220 -33.10 18.45 27.01
C GLN A 220 -33.09 18.70 28.52
N VAL A 221 -32.17 18.06 29.26
CA VAL A 221 -32.00 18.26 30.70
C VAL A 221 -31.21 19.55 30.95
N GLY A 222 -31.75 20.42 31.82
CA GLY A 222 -31.09 21.63 32.29
C GLY A 222 -30.12 21.37 33.45
N MET A 223 -30.12 22.27 34.43
CA MET A 223 -29.37 22.04 35.68
C MET A 223 -30.13 21.08 36.61
N GLY A 224 -29.40 20.17 37.27
CA GLY A 224 -29.94 19.23 38.26
C GLY A 224 -30.24 17.84 37.72
N THR A 225 -30.58 16.92 38.63
CA THR A 225 -30.95 15.55 38.29
C THR A 225 -32.39 15.48 37.76
N SER A 226 -32.57 14.88 36.58
CA SER A 226 -33.86 14.68 35.92
C SER A 226 -34.15 13.21 35.66
N LEU A 227 -35.41 12.82 35.80
CA LEU A 227 -35.91 11.50 35.45
C LEU A 227 -36.56 11.57 34.07
N SER A 228 -36.10 10.75 33.13
CA SER A 228 -36.79 10.55 31.86
C SER A 228 -37.53 9.22 31.88
N ILE A 229 -38.83 9.27 31.61
CA ILE A 229 -39.72 8.10 31.56
C ILE A 229 -40.19 7.96 30.12
N GLN A 230 -39.75 6.90 29.46
CA GLN A 230 -40.25 6.52 28.14
C GLN A 230 -41.24 5.38 28.26
N ILE A 231 -42.53 5.69 28.19
CA ILE A 231 -43.58 4.66 28.17
C ILE A 231 -43.83 4.27 26.71
N ASN A 232 -43.37 3.09 26.32
CA ASN A 232 -43.65 2.50 25.00
C ASN A 232 -44.94 1.67 25.04
N ARG A 233 -45.21 0.90 23.97
CA ARG A 233 -46.39 0.06 23.88
C ARG A 233 -46.43 -1.01 24.99
N ASP A 234 -45.37 -1.82 25.07
CA ASP A 234 -45.32 -3.02 25.91
C ASP A 234 -44.21 -2.94 26.98
N SER A 235 -43.48 -1.81 27.06
CA SER A 235 -42.38 -1.62 28.00
C SER A 235 -42.21 -0.15 28.36
N THR A 236 -41.53 0.11 29.48
CA THR A 236 -41.16 1.46 29.91
C THR A 236 -39.68 1.50 30.25
N LEU A 237 -38.97 2.48 29.71
CA LEU A 237 -37.58 2.76 30.04
C LEU A 237 -37.54 3.97 30.98
N VAL A 238 -36.87 3.82 32.11
CA VAL A 238 -36.72 4.84 33.14
C VAL A 238 -35.24 5.15 33.30
N ASN A 239 -34.85 6.38 32.97
CA ASN A 239 -33.47 6.85 33.04
C ASN A 239 -33.35 8.03 34.01
N VAL A 240 -32.45 7.95 34.97
CA VAL A 240 -32.03 9.08 35.80
C VAL A 240 -30.79 9.68 35.18
N VAL A 241 -30.88 10.95 34.79
CA VAL A 241 -29.85 11.67 34.05
C VAL A 241 -29.46 12.91 34.84
N ASN A 242 -28.15 13.14 34.96
CA ASN A 242 -27.62 14.39 35.47
C ASN A 242 -26.56 14.88 34.50
N GLN A 243 -26.83 16.02 33.86
CA GLN A 243 -25.98 16.61 32.82
C GLN A 243 -25.59 15.57 31.75
N ASP A 244 -24.32 15.15 31.72
CA ASP A 244 -23.73 14.26 30.75
C ASP A 244 -23.53 12.82 31.26
N LYS A 245 -24.16 12.46 32.39
CA LYS A 245 -24.10 11.13 33.01
C LYS A 245 -25.47 10.46 33.11
N LEU A 246 -25.52 9.17 32.77
CA LEU A 246 -26.63 8.27 33.02
C LEU A 246 -26.38 7.56 34.36
N LEU A 247 -27.07 8.00 35.40
CA LEU A 247 -26.85 7.53 36.78
C LEU A 247 -27.60 6.24 37.09
N LEU A 248 -28.77 6.06 36.48
CA LEU A 248 -29.57 4.85 36.64
C LEU A 248 -30.40 4.61 35.40
N GLN A 249 -30.48 3.36 34.97
CA GLN A 249 -31.36 2.92 33.88
C GLN A 249 -32.11 1.67 34.31
N ARG A 250 -33.43 1.68 34.15
CA ARG A 250 -34.31 0.55 34.46
C ARG A 250 -35.32 0.31 33.34
N VAL A 251 -35.48 -0.95 32.96
CA VAL A 251 -36.55 -1.39 32.05
C VAL A 251 -37.66 -2.02 32.88
N VAL A 252 -38.88 -1.57 32.67
CA VAL A 252 -40.11 -2.09 33.25
C VAL A 252 -40.88 -2.81 32.14
N PRO A 253 -41.29 -4.08 32.32
CA PRO A 253 -41.97 -4.87 31.29
C PRO A 253 -43.46 -4.53 31.17
N TYR A 254 -43.79 -3.24 31.28
CA TYR A 254 -45.15 -2.70 31.19
C TYR A 254 -45.08 -1.36 30.44
N GLY A 255 -45.97 -1.17 29.48
CA GLY A 255 -46.09 0.07 28.71
C GLY A 255 -47.50 0.63 28.79
N VAL A 256 -47.95 1.28 27.71
CA VAL A 256 -49.35 1.75 27.60
C VAL A 256 -50.36 0.59 27.57
N ASN A 257 -49.90 -0.64 27.31
CA ASN A 257 -50.72 -1.84 27.24
C ASN A 257 -51.50 -2.11 28.53
N VAL A 258 -50.96 -1.76 29.71
CA VAL A 258 -51.67 -1.90 31.00
C VAL A 258 -53.01 -1.15 31.00
N PHE A 259 -53.08 -0.02 30.30
CA PHE A 259 -54.32 0.74 30.19
C PHE A 259 -55.16 0.30 28.99
N THR A 260 -54.53 0.04 27.83
CA THR A 260 -55.29 -0.31 26.64
C THR A 260 -55.92 -1.69 26.73
N ASP A 261 -55.24 -2.66 27.33
CA ASP A 261 -55.76 -4.02 27.50
C ASP A 261 -56.98 -4.00 28.43
N ALA A 262 -56.92 -3.23 29.54
CA ALA A 262 -58.06 -3.01 30.42
C ALA A 262 -59.25 -2.34 29.71
N ILE A 263 -58.99 -1.37 28.82
CA ILE A 263 -60.04 -0.74 27.99
C ILE A 263 -60.63 -1.73 26.99
N GLN A 264 -59.82 -2.65 26.45
CA GLN A 264 -60.28 -3.65 25.47
C GLN A 264 -61.13 -4.75 26.10
N GLU A 265 -60.80 -5.16 27.31
CA GLU A 265 -61.54 -6.15 28.09
C GLU A 265 -62.88 -5.61 28.61
N GLU A 266 -62.97 -4.29 28.83
CA GLU A 266 -64.18 -3.65 29.35
C GLU A 266 -65.16 -3.23 28.23
N GLY A 267 -66.27 -3.96 28.14
CA GLY A 267 -67.31 -3.76 27.13
C GLY A 267 -67.94 -2.36 27.12
N ALA A 268 -67.92 -1.63 28.25
CA ALA A 268 -68.42 -0.26 28.31
C ALA A 268 -67.70 0.70 27.35
N PHE A 269 -66.40 0.49 27.07
CA PHE A 269 -65.62 1.35 26.19
C PHE A 269 -65.79 1.04 24.71
N ARG A 270 -66.35 -0.13 24.35
CA ARG A 270 -66.60 -0.56 22.95
C ARG A 270 -65.35 -0.48 22.06
N CYS A 271 -64.19 -0.78 22.63
CA CYS A 271 -62.90 -0.69 21.96
C CYS A 271 -62.27 -2.08 21.81
N GLU A 272 -62.49 -2.76 20.69
CA GLU A 272 -62.02 -4.15 20.52
C GLU A 272 -60.54 -4.26 20.13
N THR A 273 -59.94 -3.17 19.63
CA THR A 273 -58.56 -3.17 19.13
C THR A 273 -57.69 -2.18 19.86
N PHE A 274 -56.39 -2.47 19.92
CA PHE A 274 -55.37 -1.58 20.50
C PHE A 274 -55.48 -0.15 19.93
N ASP A 275 -55.60 0.01 18.60
CA ASP A 275 -55.67 1.34 17.99
C ASP A 275 -56.93 2.12 18.41
N LYS A 276 -58.07 1.43 18.60
CA LYS A 276 -59.30 2.06 19.11
C LYS A 276 -59.14 2.47 20.57
N ALA A 277 -58.61 1.58 21.41
CA ALA A 277 -58.37 1.84 22.84
C ALA A 277 -57.35 2.96 23.05
N TYR A 278 -56.23 2.94 22.33
CA TYR A 278 -55.20 3.98 22.39
C TYR A 278 -55.73 5.32 21.89
N LYS A 279 -56.55 5.33 20.83
CA LYS A 279 -57.20 6.57 20.36
C LYS A 279 -58.18 7.12 21.41
N LEU A 280 -58.95 6.27 22.08
CA LEU A 280 -59.87 6.68 23.14
C LEU A 280 -59.10 7.34 24.29
N ILE A 281 -58.10 6.66 24.85
CA ILE A 281 -57.33 7.14 26.00
C ILE A 281 -56.47 8.38 25.69
N SER A 282 -56.14 8.59 24.40
CA SER A 282 -55.40 9.77 23.93
C SER A 282 -56.30 10.96 23.58
N SER A 283 -57.62 10.77 23.49
CA SER A 283 -58.57 11.84 23.15
C SER A 283 -59.53 12.19 24.27
N GLN A 284 -59.71 11.30 25.24
CA GLN A 284 -60.61 11.46 26.37
C GLN A 284 -59.89 11.21 27.67
N ARG A 285 -60.26 11.96 28.73
CA ARG A 285 -59.71 11.77 30.07
C ARG A 285 -60.31 10.52 30.71
N VAL A 286 -59.68 9.37 30.44
CA VAL A 286 -60.04 8.08 31.05
C VAL A 286 -59.35 7.94 32.41
N LEU A 287 -58.06 8.27 32.51
CA LEU A 287 -57.29 8.10 33.74
C LEU A 287 -57.83 8.99 34.88
N MET A 288 -57.72 8.47 36.10
CA MET A 288 -57.97 9.21 37.33
C MET A 288 -56.71 9.96 37.79
N PRO A 289 -56.83 11.03 38.60
CA PRO A 289 -55.67 11.80 39.07
C PRO A 289 -54.76 11.03 40.04
N HIS A 290 -55.27 10.00 40.70
CA HIS A 290 -54.54 9.16 41.67
C HIS A 290 -54.89 7.69 41.45
N LEU A 291 -54.01 6.81 41.92
CA LEU A 291 -54.33 5.41 42.14
C LEU A 291 -55.23 5.23 43.37
N GLY A 292 -56.06 4.20 43.37
CA GLY A 292 -56.88 3.85 44.53
C GLY A 292 -58.03 4.82 44.85
N VAL A 293 -58.46 5.66 43.90
CA VAL A 293 -59.61 6.57 44.08
C VAL A 293 -60.88 5.78 44.39
N GLU A 294 -61.61 6.20 45.43
CA GLU A 294 -62.89 5.59 45.81
C GLU A 294 -64.06 6.15 45.00
N ASN A 295 -65.02 5.29 44.67
CA ASN A 295 -66.25 5.68 43.98
C ASN A 295 -67.41 5.92 44.97
N SER A 296 -67.31 6.99 45.78
CA SER A 296 -68.30 7.28 46.82
C SER A 296 -69.71 7.54 46.27
N GLY A 297 -69.85 7.91 45.00
CA GLY A 297 -71.12 8.19 44.34
C GLY A 297 -71.76 6.99 43.61
N ASN A 298 -71.12 5.81 43.61
CA ASN A 298 -71.52 4.65 42.79
C ASN A 298 -71.72 5.00 41.30
N ASP A 299 -70.96 5.96 40.77
CA ASP A 299 -71.04 6.34 39.35
C ASP A 299 -70.40 5.24 38.50
N PHE A 300 -71.17 4.66 37.58
CA PHE A 300 -70.71 3.54 36.76
C PHE A 300 -69.54 3.93 35.84
N SER A 301 -69.58 5.11 35.23
CA SER A 301 -68.51 5.60 34.35
C SER A 301 -67.22 5.82 35.13
N MET A 302 -67.33 6.42 36.32
CA MET A 302 -66.21 6.61 37.25
C MET A 302 -65.63 5.28 37.69
N GLN A 303 -66.46 4.28 38.01
CA GLN A 303 -66.01 2.94 38.39
C GLN A 303 -65.11 2.33 37.30
N LYS A 304 -65.54 2.40 36.03
CA LYS A 304 -64.76 1.84 34.91
C LYS A 304 -63.46 2.59 34.66
N ARG A 305 -63.44 3.90 34.87
CA ARG A 305 -62.21 4.70 34.81
C ARG A 305 -61.24 4.37 35.95
N ILE A 306 -61.74 4.12 37.16
CA ILE A 306 -60.93 3.67 38.30
C ILE A 306 -60.30 2.31 38.01
N GLU A 307 -61.07 1.34 37.48
CA GLU A 307 -60.57 0.02 37.10
C GLU A 307 -59.43 0.11 36.08
N VAL A 308 -59.59 0.91 35.02
CA VAL A 308 -58.52 1.16 34.02
C VAL A 308 -57.30 1.81 34.65
N THR A 309 -57.49 2.82 35.51
CA THR A 309 -56.37 3.53 36.15
C THR A 309 -55.58 2.62 37.07
N ASN A 310 -56.27 1.82 37.89
CA ASN A 310 -55.66 0.89 38.84
C ASN A 310 -54.93 -0.28 38.15
N ASN A 311 -55.28 -0.63 36.92
CA ASN A 311 -54.47 -1.58 36.13
C ASN A 311 -53.03 -1.07 35.91
N GLY A 312 -52.86 0.26 35.89
CA GLY A 312 -51.55 0.92 35.81
C GLY A 312 -50.68 0.80 37.06
N ASP A 313 -51.16 0.24 38.17
CA ASP A 313 -50.41 0.11 39.43
C ASP A 313 -49.06 -0.61 39.24
N TYR A 314 -49.03 -1.67 38.42
CA TYR A 314 -47.78 -2.38 38.13
C TYR A 314 -46.75 -1.50 37.44
N LEU A 315 -47.18 -0.64 36.51
CA LEU A 315 -46.28 0.29 35.82
C LEU A 315 -45.83 1.41 36.77
N ILE A 316 -46.79 2.11 37.36
CA ILE A 316 -46.54 3.30 38.18
C ILE A 316 -45.77 2.92 39.45
N GLY A 317 -46.17 1.85 40.14
CA GLY A 317 -45.46 1.36 41.32
C GLY A 317 -44.02 0.93 41.04
N ASN A 318 -43.70 0.43 39.83
CA ASN A 318 -42.30 0.20 39.45
C ASN A 318 -41.52 1.50 39.27
N ILE A 319 -42.13 2.53 38.69
CA ILE A 319 -41.51 3.86 38.54
C ILE A 319 -41.28 4.50 39.91
N VAL A 320 -42.27 4.46 40.80
CA VAL A 320 -42.17 4.96 42.19
C VAL A 320 -40.98 4.32 42.90
N ARG A 321 -40.85 2.98 42.85
CA ARG A 321 -39.71 2.27 43.46
C ARG A 321 -38.36 2.70 42.91
N VAL A 322 -38.26 3.02 41.61
CA VAL A 322 -37.01 3.52 41.01
C VAL A 322 -36.66 4.89 41.58
N VAL A 323 -37.64 5.79 41.70
CA VAL A 323 -37.46 7.12 42.29
C VAL A 323 -37.05 7.03 43.75
N GLU A 324 -37.75 6.20 44.54
CA GLU A 324 -37.43 5.97 45.95
C GLU A 324 -36.03 5.41 46.15
N TYR A 325 -35.65 4.39 45.36
CA TYR A 325 -34.32 3.79 45.41
C TYR A 325 -33.22 4.82 45.13
N TYR A 326 -33.38 5.62 44.06
CA TYR A 326 -32.39 6.62 43.69
C TYR A 326 -32.26 7.71 44.77
N ASN A 327 -33.39 8.29 45.20
CA ASN A 327 -33.40 9.38 46.18
C ASN A 327 -32.90 8.93 47.56
N ALA A 328 -33.13 7.66 47.94
CA ALA A 328 -32.61 7.11 49.20
C ALA A 328 -31.07 7.06 49.23
N GLN A 329 -30.44 6.78 48.08
CA GLN A 329 -28.98 6.75 47.93
C GLN A 329 -28.36 8.14 47.70
N HIS A 330 -29.13 9.09 47.13
CA HIS A 330 -28.63 10.41 46.70
C HIS A 330 -29.36 11.57 47.40
N ARG A 331 -29.34 11.60 48.74
CA ARG A 331 -30.08 12.61 49.54
C ARG A 331 -29.69 14.06 49.24
N GLY A 332 -28.46 14.31 48.79
CA GLY A 332 -27.96 15.65 48.48
C GLY A 332 -28.36 16.17 47.09
N ASP A 333 -28.76 15.30 46.17
CA ASP A 333 -29.17 15.65 44.81
C ASP A 333 -30.32 14.74 44.33
N PRO A 334 -31.52 14.90 44.92
CA PRO A 334 -32.70 14.10 44.53
C PRO A 334 -33.18 14.46 43.12
N ILE A 335 -34.03 13.62 42.55
CA ILE A 335 -34.69 13.92 41.26
C ILE A 335 -35.56 15.17 41.40
N GLN A 336 -35.32 16.16 40.54
CA GLN A 336 -35.97 17.48 40.60
C GLN A 336 -37.08 17.65 39.55
N SER A 337 -37.02 16.90 38.46
CA SER A 337 -37.97 17.01 37.34
C SER A 337 -38.20 15.65 36.66
N VAL A 338 -39.38 15.46 36.07
CA VAL A 338 -39.71 14.27 35.28
C VAL A 338 -40.09 14.66 33.85
N SER A 339 -39.37 14.11 32.88
CA SER A 339 -39.67 14.22 31.45
C SER A 339 -40.34 12.95 30.93
N LEU A 340 -41.59 13.06 30.49
CA LEU A 340 -42.34 11.96 29.89
C LEU A 340 -42.22 11.97 28.36
N ILE A 341 -41.85 10.82 27.80
CA ILE A 341 -41.68 10.62 26.34
C ILE A 341 -42.29 9.27 25.90
N GLY A 342 -42.29 8.99 24.60
CA GLY A 342 -42.82 7.74 24.04
C GLY A 342 -44.31 7.79 23.70
N TRP A 343 -45.00 6.66 23.82
CA TRP A 343 -46.45 6.55 23.58
C TRP A 343 -47.25 7.11 24.75
N GLY A 344 -46.75 6.97 25.98
CA GLY A 344 -47.46 7.47 27.16
C GLY A 344 -47.76 8.97 27.11
N CYS A 345 -46.93 9.78 26.46
CA CYS A 345 -47.10 11.24 26.45
C CYS A 345 -48.38 11.73 25.75
N SER A 346 -49.03 10.89 24.93
CA SER A 346 -50.31 11.21 24.29
C SER A 346 -51.54 10.88 25.14
N ILE A 347 -51.37 10.14 26.25
CA ILE A 347 -52.48 9.73 27.11
C ILE A 347 -53.01 10.92 27.92
N VAL A 348 -54.32 11.17 27.86
CA VAL A 348 -54.92 12.30 28.57
C VAL A 348 -55.03 11.97 30.07
N GLY A 349 -54.35 12.77 30.90
CA GLY A 349 -54.34 12.63 32.36
C GLY A 349 -53.12 11.91 32.94
N ILE A 350 -52.24 11.35 32.10
CA ILE A 350 -51.05 10.61 32.58
C ILE A 350 -50.04 11.50 33.31
N HIS A 351 -49.86 12.75 32.88
CA HIS A 351 -48.95 13.70 33.54
C HIS A 351 -49.40 14.03 34.96
N GLU A 352 -50.70 14.24 35.14
CA GLU A 352 -51.30 14.52 36.44
C GLU A 352 -51.18 13.30 37.34
N LEU A 353 -51.53 12.10 36.83
CA LEU A 353 -51.39 10.85 37.56
C LEU A 353 -49.94 10.63 38.01
N LEU A 354 -48.96 10.70 37.10
CA LEU A 354 -47.55 10.55 37.47
C LEU A 354 -47.06 11.63 38.42
N THR A 355 -47.49 12.89 38.24
CA THR A 355 -47.09 13.98 39.15
C THR A 355 -47.57 13.71 40.57
N ASN A 356 -48.80 13.23 40.70
CA ASN A 356 -49.41 12.94 41.98
C ASN A 356 -48.80 11.72 42.67
N GLU A 357 -48.51 10.65 41.92
CA GLU A 357 -47.94 9.41 42.46
C GLU A 357 -46.44 9.55 42.77
N LEU A 358 -45.70 10.36 42.00
CA LEU A 358 -44.26 10.57 42.22
C LEU A 358 -43.96 11.74 43.17
N GLY A 359 -44.90 12.67 43.34
CA GLY A 359 -44.66 13.94 44.04
C GLY A 359 -43.70 14.90 43.31
N ILE A 360 -43.41 14.65 42.03
CA ILE A 360 -42.48 15.42 41.21
C ILE A 360 -43.19 15.84 39.93
N GLN A 361 -43.04 17.12 39.54
CA GLN A 361 -43.71 17.64 38.37
C GLN A 361 -43.29 16.90 37.09
N THR A 362 -44.28 16.30 36.43
CA THR A 362 -44.11 15.55 35.19
C THR A 362 -44.58 16.36 33.99
N SER A 363 -43.69 16.54 33.02
CA SER A 363 -43.99 17.28 31.78
C SER A 363 -43.44 16.56 30.56
N THR A 364 -43.96 16.91 29.39
CA THR A 364 -43.44 16.44 28.10
C THR A 364 -42.56 17.52 27.48
N PRO A 365 -41.38 17.20 26.92
CA PRO A 365 -40.57 18.17 26.18
C PRO A 365 -41.36 18.79 25.01
N THR A 366 -41.41 20.12 24.96
CA THR A 366 -42.07 20.86 23.86
C THR A 366 -41.19 21.01 22.63
N GLU A 367 -39.87 20.95 22.83
CA GLU A 367 -38.84 21.04 21.80
C GLU A 367 -37.84 19.91 21.98
N ILE A 368 -37.25 19.45 20.87
CA ILE A 368 -36.21 18.43 20.87
C ILE A 368 -34.90 19.13 20.53
N ALA A 369 -34.21 19.61 21.58
CA ALA A 369 -32.94 20.31 21.42
C ALA A 369 -31.88 19.41 20.76
N GLY A 370 -31.11 19.98 19.82
CA GLY A 370 -30.03 19.27 19.14
C GLY A 370 -30.45 18.53 17.87
N VAL A 371 -31.68 18.65 17.38
CA VAL A 371 -32.09 18.17 16.04
C VAL A 371 -32.85 19.26 15.28
N ARG A 372 -32.75 19.25 13.95
CA ARG A 372 -33.50 20.17 13.09
C ARG A 372 -34.57 19.43 12.31
N PHE A 373 -35.77 19.98 12.21
CA PHE A 373 -36.83 19.41 11.39
C PHE A 373 -36.88 20.08 10.02
N ASN A 374 -36.86 19.28 8.95
CA ASN A 374 -37.13 19.80 7.62
C ASN A 374 -38.55 20.37 7.56
N ARG A 375 -38.78 21.47 6.82
CA ARG A 375 -40.08 22.15 6.69
C ARG A 375 -41.23 21.24 6.27
N LYS A 376 -40.94 20.09 5.65
CA LYS A 376 -41.94 19.09 5.23
C LYS A 376 -42.40 18.16 6.36
N VAL A 377 -41.79 18.23 7.54
CA VAL A 377 -42.10 17.38 8.68
C VAL A 377 -42.96 18.16 9.67
N GLU A 378 -44.18 17.69 9.91
CA GLU A 378 -45.12 18.30 10.86
C GLU A 378 -44.72 17.98 12.30
N ILE A 379 -44.41 19.01 13.09
CA ILE A 379 -44.02 18.87 14.49
C ILE A 379 -45.27 18.62 15.33
N SER A 380 -45.34 17.46 15.96
CA SER A 380 -46.41 17.07 16.87
C SER A 380 -45.87 16.24 18.03
N ILE A 381 -46.67 16.07 19.07
CA ILE A 381 -46.31 15.24 20.25
C ILE A 381 -45.93 13.80 19.86
N SER A 382 -46.43 13.31 18.71
CA SER A 382 -46.10 11.99 18.18
C SER A 382 -44.62 11.82 17.79
N MET A 383 -43.88 12.92 17.57
CA MET A 383 -42.44 12.87 17.30
C MET A 383 -41.64 12.28 18.46
N LEU A 384 -42.15 12.41 19.69
CA LEU A 384 -41.48 11.88 20.87
C LEU A 384 -41.44 10.35 20.93
N GLN A 385 -42.23 9.69 20.07
CA GLN A 385 -42.18 8.23 19.86
C GLN A 385 -40.96 7.81 19.03
N TYR A 386 -40.24 8.75 18.42
CA TYR A 386 -39.08 8.49 17.55
C TYR A 386 -37.75 8.91 18.18
N LEU A 387 -37.73 9.33 19.45
CA LEU A 387 -36.52 9.81 20.14
C LEU A 387 -35.39 8.78 20.15
N ASN A 388 -35.71 7.49 20.26
CA ASN A 388 -34.73 6.40 20.17
C ASN A 388 -34.01 6.38 18.82
N CYS A 389 -34.71 6.72 17.74
CA CYS A 389 -34.10 6.83 16.42
C CYS A 389 -33.30 8.13 16.30
N MET A 390 -33.85 9.25 16.79
CA MET A 390 -33.19 10.56 16.71
C MET A 390 -31.89 10.60 17.52
N GLY A 391 -31.85 9.91 18.66
CA GLY A 391 -30.67 9.86 19.53
C GLY A 391 -29.57 8.91 19.06
N ALA A 392 -29.86 7.98 18.14
CA ALA A 392 -28.94 6.92 17.73
C ALA A 392 -27.71 7.40 16.96
N VAL A 393 -27.72 8.65 16.47
CA VAL A 393 -26.56 9.27 15.80
C VAL A 393 -25.57 9.88 16.77
N PHE A 394 -25.97 10.12 18.02
CA PHE A 394 -25.15 10.78 19.02
C PHE A 394 -24.40 9.74 19.86
N SER A 395 -23.07 9.73 19.80
CA SER A 395 -22.20 8.83 20.59
C SER A 395 -22.73 7.39 20.66
N PRO A 396 -22.86 6.73 19.50
CA PRO A 396 -23.51 5.43 19.45
C PRO A 396 -22.70 4.35 20.16
N VAL A 397 -23.38 3.33 20.70
CA VAL A 397 -22.76 2.12 21.26
C VAL A 397 -21.97 1.38 20.19
N ASN A 398 -22.49 1.32 18.96
CA ASN A 398 -21.82 0.75 17.79
C ASN A 398 -21.30 -0.69 18.02
N PHE A 399 -22.21 -1.63 18.31
CA PHE A 399 -21.82 -3.05 18.35
C PHE A 399 -21.31 -3.52 16.98
N ILE A 400 -20.18 -4.23 16.99
CA ILE A 400 -19.59 -4.80 15.78
C ILE A 400 -19.56 -6.32 15.93
N SER A 401 -20.12 -7.04 14.96
CA SER A 401 -20.05 -8.51 14.94
C SER A 401 -18.59 -8.97 14.85
N ARG A 402 -18.24 -10.04 15.58
CA ARG A 402 -16.88 -10.63 15.57
C ARG A 402 -16.41 -10.97 14.16
N ASP A 403 -17.27 -11.59 13.36
CA ASP A 403 -16.95 -11.98 11.99
C ASP A 403 -16.60 -10.76 11.12
N VAL A 404 -17.29 -9.64 11.35
CA VAL A 404 -17.05 -8.38 10.64
C VAL A 404 -15.77 -7.72 11.14
N ALA A 405 -15.57 -7.65 12.46
CA ALA A 405 -14.35 -7.14 13.07
C ALA A 405 -13.11 -7.91 12.60
N GLU A 406 -13.17 -9.25 12.53
CA GLU A 406 -12.09 -10.09 12.01
C GLU A 406 -11.84 -9.88 10.52
N LYS A 407 -12.89 -9.78 9.71
CA LYS A 407 -12.76 -9.50 8.27
C LYS A 407 -12.11 -8.14 8.04
N ASP A 408 -12.48 -7.13 8.82
CA ASP A 408 -11.90 -5.79 8.72
C ASP A 408 -10.46 -5.74 9.26
N ALA A 409 -10.14 -6.49 10.31
CA ALA A 409 -8.76 -6.68 10.77
C ALA A 409 -7.89 -7.38 9.72
N LYS A 410 -8.42 -8.41 9.05
CA LYS A 410 -7.74 -9.16 7.98
C LYS A 410 -7.58 -8.35 6.68
N LYS A 411 -8.42 -7.35 6.43
CA LYS A 411 -8.31 -6.51 5.22
C LYS A 411 -7.01 -5.73 5.14
N GLY A 412 -6.32 -5.50 6.25
CA GLY A 412 -5.04 -4.81 6.29
C GLY A 412 -5.12 -3.36 5.80
N ASN A 413 -4.17 -2.53 6.22
CA ASN A 413 -4.11 -1.15 5.75
C ASN A 413 -3.49 -1.12 4.34
N MET A 414 -4.30 -0.92 3.30
CA MET A 414 -3.86 -0.91 1.89
C MET A 414 -2.93 0.26 1.52
N VAL A 415 -2.69 1.21 2.43
CA VAL A 415 -1.83 2.37 2.20
C VAL A 415 -0.40 1.96 1.82
N GLY A 416 0.17 0.94 2.47
CA GLY A 416 1.52 0.44 2.17
C GLY A 416 1.65 -0.12 0.74
N PRO A 417 0.84 -1.11 0.35
CA PRO A 417 0.83 -1.65 -1.00
C PRO A 417 0.56 -0.60 -2.10
N ILE A 418 -0.34 0.36 -1.86
CA ILE A 418 -0.65 1.44 -2.82
C ILE A 418 0.56 2.36 -3.03
N LEU A 419 1.27 2.73 -1.97
CA LEU A 419 2.49 3.53 -2.06
C LEU A 419 3.59 2.79 -2.82
N ILE A 420 3.77 1.49 -2.56
CA ILE A 420 4.76 0.65 -3.27
C ILE A 420 4.40 0.56 -4.76
N CYS A 421 3.13 0.35 -5.09
CA CYS A 421 2.67 0.28 -6.48
C CYS A 421 2.89 1.62 -7.22
N GLY A 422 2.61 2.76 -6.57
CA GLY A 422 2.92 4.09 -7.12
C GLY A 422 4.42 4.30 -7.38
N LEU A 423 5.27 3.81 -6.48
CA LEU A 423 6.73 3.90 -6.61
C LEU A 423 7.26 3.02 -7.76
N LEU A 424 6.70 1.82 -7.93
CA LEU A 424 7.04 0.93 -9.06
C LEU A 424 6.64 1.53 -10.42
N VAL A 425 5.49 2.19 -10.51
CA VAL A 425 5.06 2.89 -11.74
C VAL A 425 6.02 4.04 -12.09
N LEU A 426 6.48 4.79 -11.09
CA LEU A 426 7.48 5.85 -11.31
C LEU A 426 8.81 5.28 -11.81
N VAL A 427 9.30 4.20 -11.20
CA VAL A 427 10.53 3.53 -11.66
C VAL A 427 10.38 3.02 -13.10
N ALA A 428 9.26 2.37 -13.43
CA ALA A 428 9.01 1.92 -14.80
C ALA A 428 8.98 3.07 -15.81
N ALA A 429 8.39 4.22 -15.45
CA ALA A 429 8.38 5.41 -16.29
C ALA A 429 9.79 5.99 -16.51
N THR A 430 10.65 5.99 -15.47
CA THR A 430 12.05 6.44 -15.62
C THR A 430 12.86 5.53 -16.55
N ILE A 431 12.69 4.21 -16.45
CA ILE A 431 13.38 3.23 -17.31
C ILE A 431 12.90 3.37 -18.76
N ALA A 432 11.59 3.52 -18.97
CA ALA A 432 11.01 3.73 -20.30
C ALA A 432 11.49 5.06 -20.92
N GLY A 433 11.56 6.12 -20.12
CA GLY A 433 12.08 7.43 -20.54
C GLY A 433 13.56 7.36 -20.95
N TRP A 434 14.40 6.68 -20.16
CA TRP A 434 15.81 6.48 -20.49
C TRP A 434 15.99 5.68 -21.79
N SER A 435 15.22 4.60 -21.94
CA SER A 435 15.25 3.75 -23.15
C SER A 435 14.80 4.52 -24.39
N TYR A 436 13.84 5.44 -24.24
CA TYR A 436 13.38 6.30 -25.34
C TYR A 436 14.44 7.33 -25.74
N LEU A 437 15.11 7.96 -24.77
CA LEU A 437 16.19 8.91 -25.04
C LEU A 437 17.38 8.24 -25.74
N SER A 438 17.79 7.06 -25.28
CA SER A 438 18.86 6.29 -25.93
C SER A 438 18.52 5.83 -27.35
N LEU A 439 17.24 5.52 -27.62
CA LEU A 439 16.79 5.18 -28.97
C LEU A 439 16.85 6.41 -29.89
N PHE A 440 16.53 7.58 -29.37
CA PHE A 440 16.58 8.83 -30.12
C PHE A 440 18.01 9.21 -30.49
N THR A 441 18.95 9.17 -29.53
CA THR A 441 20.38 9.44 -29.81
C THR A 441 20.99 8.44 -30.79
N ALA A 442 20.66 7.16 -30.67
CA ALA A 442 21.14 6.13 -31.59
C ALA A 442 20.59 6.29 -33.02
N ARG A 443 19.37 6.82 -33.17
CA ARG A 443 18.80 7.15 -34.49
C ARG A 443 19.53 8.31 -35.14
N ASP A 444 19.78 9.39 -34.40
CA ASP A 444 20.51 10.55 -34.91
C ASP A 444 21.94 10.17 -35.34
N GLU A 445 22.65 9.37 -34.53
CA GLU A 445 23.97 8.84 -34.89
C GLU A 445 23.89 8.03 -36.19
N LYS A 446 22.94 7.08 -36.29
CA LYS A 446 22.75 6.28 -37.51
C LYS A 446 22.54 7.15 -38.74
N ASP A 447 21.69 8.18 -38.65
CA ASP A 447 21.40 9.08 -39.77
C ASP A 447 22.65 9.87 -40.18
N SER A 448 23.45 10.33 -39.21
CA SER A 448 24.72 11.01 -39.46
C SER A 448 25.75 10.11 -40.16
N TRP A 449 25.84 8.85 -39.75
CA TRP A 449 26.71 7.85 -40.37
C TRP A 449 26.24 7.47 -41.78
N GLN A 450 24.93 7.37 -42.01
CA GLN A 450 24.37 7.13 -43.34
C GLN A 450 24.59 8.32 -44.28
N LEU A 451 24.45 9.56 -43.80
CA LEU A 451 24.79 10.76 -44.56
C LEU A 451 26.27 10.76 -44.97
N LYS A 452 27.17 10.43 -44.03
CA LYS A 452 28.60 10.33 -44.31
C LYS A 452 28.92 9.23 -45.31
N ALA A 453 28.34 8.04 -45.14
CA ALA A 453 28.49 6.93 -46.09
C ALA A 453 28.00 7.32 -47.50
N ASN A 454 26.83 7.96 -47.61
CA ASN A 454 26.30 8.43 -48.88
C ASN A 454 27.18 9.50 -49.53
N SER A 455 27.78 10.41 -48.75
CA SER A 455 28.71 11.44 -49.27
C SER A 455 30.02 10.88 -49.81
N LEU A 456 30.44 9.69 -49.36
CA LEU A 456 31.66 9.03 -49.80
C LEU A 456 31.43 8.06 -50.97
N SER A 457 30.17 7.70 -51.24
CA SER A 457 29.79 6.77 -52.32
C SER A 457 30.24 7.19 -53.73
N SER A 458 30.47 8.49 -53.97
CA SER A 458 30.95 8.99 -55.27
C SER A 458 32.44 8.68 -55.52
N VAL A 459 33.21 8.38 -54.48
CA VAL A 459 34.67 8.16 -54.55
C VAL A 459 35.02 6.67 -54.48
N ASP A 460 34.09 5.81 -54.04
CA ASP A 460 34.33 4.36 -53.90
C ASP A 460 34.73 3.69 -55.22
N ALA A 461 34.17 4.12 -56.35
CA ALA A 461 34.51 3.55 -57.66
C ALA A 461 35.98 3.85 -58.03
N GLU A 462 36.42 5.09 -57.82
CA GLU A 462 37.77 5.55 -58.14
C GLU A 462 38.80 4.98 -57.16
N TYR A 463 38.45 4.88 -55.87
CA TYR A 463 39.29 4.24 -54.85
C TYR A 463 39.52 2.75 -55.14
N ASN A 464 38.44 2.00 -55.43
CA ASN A 464 38.55 0.57 -55.72
C ASN A 464 39.33 0.30 -57.02
N GLU A 465 39.18 1.16 -58.03
CA GLU A 465 39.98 1.09 -59.27
C GLU A 465 41.47 1.30 -58.98
N LEU A 466 41.82 2.31 -58.18
CA LEU A 466 43.20 2.55 -57.76
C LEU A 466 43.79 1.39 -56.96
N THR A 467 43.05 0.83 -55.99
CA THR A 467 43.51 -0.34 -55.22
C THR A 467 43.73 -1.57 -56.11
N ALA A 468 42.87 -1.78 -57.12
CA ALA A 468 43.04 -2.85 -58.09
C ALA A 468 44.28 -2.65 -58.97
N ILE A 469 44.53 -1.41 -59.41
CA ILE A 469 45.74 -1.05 -60.17
C ILE A 469 47.00 -1.29 -59.33
N GLU A 470 47.00 -0.88 -58.06
CA GLU A 470 48.13 -1.05 -57.14
C GLU A 470 48.42 -2.54 -56.88
N THR A 471 47.38 -3.35 -56.68
CA THR A 471 47.51 -4.81 -56.51
C THR A 471 48.08 -5.48 -57.76
N ASN A 472 47.61 -5.07 -58.95
CA ASN A 472 48.12 -5.58 -60.23
C ASN A 472 49.57 -5.18 -60.44
N TYR A 473 49.95 -3.96 -60.08
CA TYR A 473 51.33 -3.49 -60.15
C TYR A 473 52.26 -4.25 -59.20
N GLY A 474 51.82 -4.53 -57.97
CA GLY A 474 52.53 -5.39 -57.02
C GLY A 474 52.72 -6.81 -57.55
N THR A 475 51.68 -7.37 -58.18
CA THR A 475 51.75 -8.69 -58.83
C THR A 475 52.76 -8.70 -59.97
N TYR A 476 52.75 -7.67 -60.83
CA TYR A 476 53.71 -7.54 -61.92
C TYR A 476 55.15 -7.44 -61.41
N LYS A 477 55.42 -6.64 -60.36
CA LYS A 477 56.74 -6.57 -59.71
C LYS A 477 57.17 -7.94 -59.20
N GLY A 478 56.29 -8.67 -58.51
CA GLY A 478 56.58 -10.01 -57.99
C GLY A 478 56.93 -11.00 -59.10
N VAL A 479 56.19 -10.99 -60.21
CA VAL A 479 56.49 -11.84 -61.37
C VAL A 479 57.84 -11.48 -61.99
N LYS A 480 58.12 -10.19 -62.17
CA LYS A 480 59.41 -9.72 -62.72
C LYS A 480 60.58 -10.23 -61.87
N LEU A 481 60.51 -10.08 -60.55
CA LEU A 481 61.54 -10.53 -59.61
C LEU A 481 61.72 -12.05 -59.65
N ALA A 482 60.62 -12.81 -59.73
CA ALA A 482 60.65 -14.27 -59.84
C ALA A 482 61.25 -14.78 -61.17
N THR A 483 61.16 -13.98 -62.24
CA THR A 483 61.74 -14.31 -63.56
C THR A 483 63.18 -13.85 -63.73
N ASP A 484 63.72 -13.05 -62.80
CA ASP A 484 65.12 -12.65 -62.83
C ASP A 484 66.01 -13.68 -62.14
N LEU A 485 66.63 -14.53 -62.96
CA LEU A 485 67.51 -15.61 -62.51
C LEU A 485 68.96 -15.14 -62.59
N ASN A 486 69.82 -15.67 -61.72
CA ASN A 486 71.26 -15.37 -61.76
C ASN A 486 71.87 -15.50 -63.16
N ASN A 487 71.47 -16.53 -63.91
CA ASN A 487 71.98 -16.77 -65.26
C ASN A 487 71.67 -15.66 -66.28
N ASN A 488 70.64 -14.83 -66.05
CA ASN A 488 70.37 -13.64 -66.87
C ASN A 488 71.55 -12.65 -66.82
N HIS A 489 72.30 -12.65 -65.71
CA HIS A 489 73.45 -11.78 -65.44
C HIS A 489 74.79 -12.46 -65.74
N PHE A 490 74.78 -13.69 -66.27
CA PHE A 490 76.00 -14.48 -66.45
C PHE A 490 77.01 -13.80 -67.39
N HIS A 491 76.54 -13.11 -68.43
CA HIS A 491 77.43 -12.35 -69.31
C HIS A 491 78.16 -11.21 -68.60
N ALA A 492 77.45 -10.49 -67.71
CA ALA A 492 78.06 -9.42 -66.91
C ALA A 492 79.11 -9.99 -65.95
N LEU A 493 78.78 -11.11 -65.28
CA LEU A 493 79.71 -11.85 -64.43
C LEU A 493 80.99 -12.23 -65.17
N ILE A 494 80.90 -12.75 -66.40
CA ILE A 494 82.09 -13.10 -67.19
C ILE A 494 82.95 -11.87 -67.48
N ASN A 495 82.35 -10.74 -67.83
CA ASN A 495 83.09 -9.50 -68.08
C ASN A 495 83.80 -9.00 -66.81
N ASP A 496 83.15 -9.10 -65.64
CA ASP A 496 83.75 -8.70 -64.37
C ASP A 496 84.90 -9.63 -63.95
N ILE A 497 84.74 -10.94 -64.18
CA ILE A 497 85.80 -11.93 -63.99
C ILE A 497 86.98 -11.61 -64.92
N GLU A 498 86.74 -11.29 -66.18
CA GLU A 498 87.79 -10.91 -67.14
C GLU A 498 88.55 -9.65 -66.70
N ALA A 499 87.85 -8.63 -66.19
CA ALA A 499 88.45 -7.38 -65.73
C ALA A 499 89.39 -7.57 -64.53
N VAL A 500 89.13 -8.58 -63.70
CA VAL A 500 89.83 -8.82 -62.44
C VAL A 500 90.90 -9.90 -62.56
N CYS A 501 90.78 -10.84 -63.51
CA CYS A 501 91.70 -11.96 -63.66
C CYS A 501 93.05 -11.58 -64.33
N PRO A 502 94.16 -12.28 -63.99
CA PRO A 502 95.45 -12.10 -64.66
C PRO A 502 95.39 -12.49 -66.15
N LYS A 503 96.20 -11.83 -67.00
CA LYS A 503 96.25 -12.11 -68.47
C LYS A 503 96.61 -13.55 -68.84
N SER A 504 97.28 -14.28 -67.94
CA SER A 504 97.69 -15.66 -68.10
C SER A 504 96.60 -16.68 -67.71
N PHE A 505 95.54 -16.22 -67.03
CA PHE A 505 94.40 -17.03 -66.61
C PHE A 505 93.45 -17.27 -67.79
N LYS A 506 93.10 -18.54 -68.03
CA LYS A 506 92.14 -18.91 -69.07
C LYS A 506 91.11 -19.89 -68.50
N ILE A 507 89.84 -19.58 -68.73
CA ILE A 507 88.74 -20.48 -68.45
C ILE A 507 88.59 -21.43 -69.64
N THR A 508 88.65 -22.72 -69.40
CA THR A 508 88.51 -23.77 -70.43
C THR A 508 87.07 -24.23 -70.56
N THR A 509 86.40 -24.42 -69.42
CA THR A 509 84.97 -24.72 -69.35
C THR A 509 84.37 -23.98 -68.18
N ILE A 510 83.15 -23.49 -68.33
CA ILE A 510 82.40 -22.88 -67.23
C ILE A 510 80.96 -23.35 -67.32
N THR A 511 80.39 -23.69 -66.18
CA THR A 511 79.02 -24.20 -66.05
C THR A 511 78.37 -23.54 -64.86
N SER A 512 77.12 -23.11 -65.04
CA SER A 512 76.28 -22.54 -63.99
C SER A 512 75.00 -23.36 -63.85
N ASP A 513 74.61 -23.67 -62.62
CA ASP A 513 73.28 -24.23 -62.33
C ASP A 513 72.25 -23.17 -61.94
N GLY A 514 72.63 -21.89 -61.97
CA GLY A 514 71.79 -20.77 -61.54
C GLY A 514 71.96 -20.36 -60.08
N SER A 515 72.74 -21.08 -59.29
CA SER A 515 73.12 -20.71 -57.92
C SER A 515 74.62 -20.82 -57.67
N LYS A 516 75.28 -21.73 -58.39
CA LYS A 516 76.71 -21.98 -58.31
C LYS A 516 77.29 -22.03 -59.70
N VAL A 517 78.50 -21.53 -59.80
CA VAL A 517 79.30 -21.55 -61.02
C VAL A 517 80.55 -22.34 -60.73
N SER A 518 80.78 -23.36 -61.56
CA SER A 518 82.00 -24.14 -61.54
C SER A 518 82.74 -23.92 -62.85
N ALA A 519 84.03 -23.59 -62.75
CA ALA A 519 84.89 -23.26 -63.86
C ALA A 519 86.19 -24.05 -63.78
N ASN A 520 86.56 -24.71 -64.88
CA ASN A 520 87.88 -25.31 -65.02
C ASN A 520 88.79 -24.32 -65.73
N CYS A 521 89.88 -23.98 -65.06
CA CYS A 521 90.74 -22.88 -65.44
C CYS A 521 92.18 -23.36 -65.52
N ILE A 522 92.97 -22.69 -66.36
CA ILE A 522 94.41 -22.91 -66.47
C ILE A 522 95.13 -21.58 -66.27
N SER A 523 96.28 -21.60 -65.60
CA SER A 523 97.15 -20.44 -65.51
C SER A 523 98.62 -20.83 -65.49
N ASN A 524 99.46 -19.91 -65.93
CA ASN A 524 100.92 -20.03 -65.90
C ASN A 524 101.56 -19.28 -64.72
N GLU A 525 100.74 -18.75 -63.80
CA GLU A 525 101.21 -18.09 -62.58
C GLU A 525 101.67 -19.09 -61.50
N ARG A 526 102.42 -18.61 -60.51
CA ARG A 526 102.90 -19.45 -59.40
C ARG A 526 101.76 -19.79 -58.42
N LEU A 527 101.81 -20.95 -57.78
CA LEU A 527 100.73 -21.47 -56.91
C LEU A 527 100.20 -20.48 -55.83
N HIS A 528 101.04 -19.60 -55.28
CA HIS A 528 100.61 -18.60 -54.28
C HIS A 528 99.73 -17.48 -54.85
N SER A 529 99.67 -17.29 -56.17
CA SER A 529 98.79 -16.31 -56.81
C SER A 529 97.33 -16.77 -56.84
N VAL A 530 97.06 -18.06 -56.60
CA VAL A 530 95.69 -18.63 -56.55
C VAL A 530 94.90 -18.02 -55.40
N SER A 531 95.52 -17.82 -54.23
CA SER A 531 94.87 -17.14 -53.10
C SER A 531 94.52 -15.69 -53.44
N SER A 532 95.39 -14.97 -54.14
CA SER A 532 95.11 -13.61 -54.61
C SER A 532 93.97 -13.56 -55.61
N LEU A 533 93.90 -14.54 -56.52
CA LEU A 533 92.80 -14.68 -57.47
C LEU A 533 91.46 -14.92 -56.77
N ILE A 534 91.41 -15.81 -55.76
CA ILE A 534 90.20 -16.04 -54.96
C ILE A 534 89.76 -14.77 -54.23
N ILE A 535 90.69 -14.03 -53.62
CA ILE A 535 90.38 -12.75 -52.95
C ILE A 535 89.81 -11.75 -53.95
N GLN A 536 90.38 -11.70 -55.15
CA GLN A 536 89.96 -10.80 -56.21
C GLN A 536 88.58 -11.16 -56.78
N LEU A 537 88.28 -12.45 -56.97
CA LEU A 537 86.97 -12.92 -57.41
C LEU A 537 85.88 -12.61 -56.36
N ASN A 538 86.18 -12.75 -55.06
CA ASN A 538 85.25 -12.35 -53.99
C ASN A 538 85.05 -10.82 -53.87
N LYS A 539 85.77 -9.99 -54.63
CA LYS A 539 85.47 -8.55 -54.75
C LYS A 539 84.41 -8.25 -55.81
N ILE A 540 84.09 -9.22 -56.67
CA ILE A 540 83.01 -9.07 -57.64
C ILE A 540 81.69 -9.19 -56.86
N PRO A 541 80.81 -8.17 -56.88
CA PRO A 541 79.61 -8.15 -56.04
C PRO A 541 78.68 -9.35 -56.27
N MET A 542 78.67 -9.90 -57.49
CA MET A 542 77.85 -11.04 -57.87
C MET A 542 78.41 -12.39 -57.41
N ILE A 543 79.63 -12.44 -56.88
CA ILE A 543 80.32 -13.65 -56.44
C ILE A 543 80.35 -13.69 -54.91
N ARG A 544 79.89 -14.80 -54.34
CA ARG A 544 80.03 -15.10 -52.92
C ARG A 544 80.75 -16.43 -52.75
N ASN A 545 81.58 -16.55 -51.73
CA ASN A 545 82.28 -17.79 -51.39
C ASN A 545 83.01 -18.40 -52.58
N ALA A 546 83.99 -17.72 -53.18
CA ALA A 546 84.84 -18.38 -54.18
C ALA A 546 85.87 -19.28 -53.49
N TRP A 547 85.99 -20.53 -53.94
CA TRP A 547 87.03 -21.46 -53.52
C TRP A 547 87.51 -22.33 -54.69
N VAL A 548 88.65 -22.98 -54.48
CA VAL A 548 89.22 -23.93 -55.45
C VAL A 548 89.05 -25.34 -54.91
N GLU A 549 88.36 -26.20 -55.67
CA GLU A 549 88.08 -27.58 -55.30
C GLU A 549 89.29 -28.47 -55.49
N THR A 550 89.96 -28.34 -56.64
CA THR A 550 91.11 -29.16 -57.01
C THR A 550 92.18 -28.34 -57.71
N ILE A 551 93.44 -28.67 -57.46
CA ILE A 551 94.61 -28.09 -58.12
C ILE A 551 95.51 -29.22 -58.59
N SER A 552 95.89 -29.18 -59.86
CA SER A 552 96.84 -30.13 -60.44
C SER A 552 97.90 -29.40 -61.26
N GLU A 553 99.16 -29.78 -61.10
CA GLU A 553 100.28 -29.28 -61.91
C GLU A 553 100.44 -30.16 -63.16
N ASP A 554 100.42 -29.54 -64.33
CA ASP A 554 100.63 -30.22 -65.61
C ASP A 554 102.11 -30.05 -66.02
N GLN A 555 102.91 -31.11 -65.84
CA GLN A 555 104.33 -31.12 -66.22
C GLN A 555 104.47 -31.26 -67.74
N ALA A 556 104.23 -30.17 -68.48
CA ALA A 556 104.50 -30.12 -69.91
C ALA A 556 106.02 -30.03 -70.15
N THR A 557 106.61 -31.13 -70.60
CA THR A 557 107.99 -31.23 -71.07
C THR A 557 108.34 -30.12 -72.07
N THR A 558 109.42 -29.40 -71.78
CA THR A 558 110.12 -28.41 -72.64
C THR A 558 109.60 -26.96 -72.62
N SER A 559 109.42 -26.36 -71.45
CA SER A 559 109.86 -24.97 -71.15
C SER A 559 109.68 -24.70 -69.65
N ASN A 560 110.48 -23.79 -69.07
CA ASN A 560 110.46 -23.42 -67.64
C ASN A 560 109.20 -22.62 -67.24
N LYS A 561 108.01 -23.10 -67.61
CA LYS A 561 106.70 -22.49 -67.34
C LYS A 561 105.84 -23.49 -66.59
N PHE A 562 105.59 -23.21 -65.31
CA PHE A 562 104.61 -23.93 -64.51
C PHE A 562 103.23 -23.71 -65.12
N ARG A 563 102.45 -24.78 -65.32
CA ARG A 563 101.05 -24.69 -65.75
C ARG A 563 100.21 -25.43 -64.73
N TYR A 564 99.25 -24.73 -64.15
CA TYR A 564 98.34 -25.28 -63.17
C TYR A 564 96.93 -25.28 -63.75
N ALA A 565 96.24 -26.41 -63.54
CA ALA A 565 94.81 -26.51 -63.75
C ALA A 565 94.10 -26.42 -62.40
N TYR A 566 93.04 -25.62 -62.36
CA TYR A 566 92.22 -25.38 -61.18
C TYR A 566 90.77 -25.65 -61.50
N SER A 567 90.05 -26.23 -60.55
CA SER A 567 88.59 -26.21 -60.56
C SER A 567 88.11 -25.19 -59.53
N LEU A 568 87.56 -24.09 -60.01
CA LEU A 568 87.04 -22.99 -59.21
C LEU A 568 85.53 -23.15 -59.08
N THR A 569 85.01 -23.04 -57.86
CA THR A 569 83.56 -22.97 -57.62
C THR A 569 83.24 -21.74 -56.79
N PHE A 570 82.14 -21.08 -57.09
CA PHE A 570 81.61 -19.97 -56.31
C PHE A 570 80.09 -19.91 -56.36
N ASP A 571 79.50 -19.30 -55.34
CA ASP A 571 78.07 -18.98 -55.32
C ASP A 571 77.82 -17.74 -56.17
N PHE A 572 76.84 -17.82 -57.07
CA PHE A 572 76.45 -16.75 -57.98
C PHE A 572 75.13 -16.15 -57.53
N ILE A 573 75.18 -14.88 -57.10
CA ILE A 573 74.11 -14.23 -56.32
C ILE A 573 73.63 -12.90 -56.95
N ALA A 574 73.73 -12.78 -58.27
CA ALA A 574 73.34 -11.57 -58.99
C ALA A 574 71.87 -11.16 -58.74
N ASN A 575 70.93 -12.10 -58.73
CA ASN A 575 69.52 -11.81 -58.52
C ASN A 575 69.20 -11.41 -57.07
N GLU A 576 69.94 -11.90 -56.08
CA GLU A 576 69.85 -11.45 -54.68
C GLU A 576 70.20 -9.96 -54.58
N LEU A 577 71.23 -9.50 -55.28
CA LEU A 577 71.60 -8.08 -55.34
C LEU A 577 70.54 -7.24 -56.05
N THR A 578 70.02 -7.69 -57.19
CA THR A 578 68.97 -6.97 -57.93
C THR A 578 67.69 -6.85 -57.10
N ALA A 579 67.30 -7.92 -56.40
CA ALA A 579 66.15 -7.90 -55.50
C ALA A 579 66.36 -6.97 -54.30
N ALA A 580 67.54 -6.98 -53.68
CA ALA A 580 67.88 -6.07 -52.58
C ALA A 580 67.84 -4.60 -53.02
N GLN A 581 68.33 -4.29 -54.23
CA GLN A 581 68.28 -2.93 -54.79
C GLN A 581 66.84 -2.49 -55.05
N GLU A 582 66.00 -3.31 -55.67
CA GLU A 582 64.59 -2.95 -55.92
C GLU A 582 63.79 -2.75 -54.61
N VAL A 583 64.11 -3.51 -53.56
CA VAL A 583 63.52 -3.33 -52.22
C VAL A 583 63.97 -2.00 -51.61
N THR A 584 65.27 -1.69 -51.67
CA THR A 584 65.80 -0.40 -51.18
C THR A 584 65.23 0.78 -51.95
N ASP A 585 65.11 0.69 -53.28
CA ASP A 585 64.52 1.75 -54.11
C ASP A 585 63.04 1.97 -53.77
N THR A 586 62.29 0.88 -53.51
CA THR A 586 60.89 0.95 -53.10
C THR A 586 60.75 1.57 -51.70
N LEU A 587 61.64 1.23 -50.76
CA LEU A 587 61.69 1.84 -49.43
C LEU A 587 62.07 3.32 -49.49
N ASN A 588 63.05 3.69 -50.32
CA ASN A 588 63.45 5.09 -50.51
C ASN A 588 62.30 5.92 -51.13
N GLN A 589 61.54 5.37 -52.08
CA GLN A 589 60.33 6.02 -52.61
C GLN A 589 59.24 6.21 -51.55
N ALA A 590 59.09 5.28 -50.61
CA ALA A 590 58.16 5.44 -49.48
C ALA A 590 58.66 6.47 -48.45
N LEU A 591 59.98 6.69 -48.37
CA LEU A 591 60.64 7.59 -47.42
C LEU A 591 60.88 9.01 -47.97
N ASP A 592 60.65 9.29 -49.25
CA ASP A 592 60.92 10.57 -49.94
C ASP A 592 60.20 11.80 -49.33
N GLY A 593 59.27 11.61 -48.38
CA GLY A 593 58.68 12.68 -47.56
C GLY A 593 59.45 13.03 -46.28
N THR A 594 60.51 12.30 -45.92
CA THR A 594 61.15 12.34 -44.58
C THR A 594 62.63 12.75 -44.58
N GLY A 595 63.28 12.88 -45.75
CA GLY A 595 64.66 13.36 -45.88
C GLY A 595 65.76 12.33 -45.56
N VAL A 596 65.41 11.04 -45.46
CA VAL A 596 66.34 9.94 -45.18
C VAL A 596 66.51 9.08 -46.44
N SER A 597 67.75 8.77 -46.82
CA SER A 597 68.08 7.84 -47.93
C SER A 597 68.92 6.68 -47.42
N LEU A 598 68.60 5.46 -47.84
CA LEU A 598 69.35 4.25 -47.52
C LEU A 598 70.29 3.91 -48.69
N ASP A 599 71.59 3.75 -48.38
CA ASP A 599 72.63 3.38 -49.34
C ASP A 599 73.04 1.91 -49.15
N VAL A 600 73.01 1.13 -50.23
CA VAL A 600 73.20 -0.34 -50.20
C VAL A 600 74.63 -0.73 -49.80
N ASN A 601 75.58 0.20 -49.88
CA ASN A 601 77.00 -0.07 -49.62
C ASN A 601 77.45 0.16 -48.17
N ASN A 602 76.57 0.58 -47.25
CA ASN A 602 77.00 1.09 -45.93
C ASN A 602 76.32 0.41 -44.74
N ALA A 603 76.13 -0.92 -44.80
CA ALA A 603 75.61 -1.71 -43.69
C ALA A 603 76.76 -2.36 -42.87
N GLU A 604 77.53 -1.55 -42.16
CA GLU A 604 78.31 -2.03 -41.01
C GLU A 604 77.78 -1.40 -39.72
N GLY A 605 77.17 -2.25 -38.89
CA GLY A 605 77.17 -2.15 -37.43
C GLY A 605 76.57 -0.89 -36.82
N THR A 606 75.32 -0.97 -36.40
CA THR A 606 74.93 -0.60 -35.03
C THR A 606 73.54 -1.17 -34.76
N GLY A 607 73.51 -2.24 -33.97
CA GLY A 607 72.27 -2.73 -33.37
C GLY A 607 71.88 -1.76 -32.27
N GLU A 608 70.78 -1.04 -32.48
CA GLU A 608 69.80 -0.68 -31.46
C GLU A 608 68.70 0.16 -32.11
N THR A 609 67.45 -0.26 -31.93
CA THR A 609 66.21 0.54 -31.85
C THR A 609 65.01 -0.43 -31.91
N PRO A 610 63.82 -0.05 -31.46
CA PRO A 610 63.48 0.46 -30.14
C PRO A 610 62.27 -0.29 -29.56
N VAL A 611 62.13 -0.31 -28.23
CA VAL A 611 60.95 -0.85 -27.55
C VAL A 611 59.79 0.12 -27.73
N ALA A 612 58.66 -0.36 -28.28
CA ALA A 612 57.41 0.38 -28.33
C ALA A 612 56.74 0.36 -26.95
N ASP A 613 56.42 1.56 -26.47
CA ASP A 613 55.77 1.86 -25.20
C ASP A 613 54.26 1.57 -25.29
N GLU A 614 53.77 0.65 -24.47
CA GLU A 614 52.33 0.40 -24.27
C GLU A 614 51.81 1.32 -23.16
N THR A 615 51.08 2.37 -23.55
CA THR A 615 50.15 3.06 -22.64
C THR A 615 48.87 3.45 -23.36
N ALA A 616 47.75 2.83 -22.99
CA ALA A 616 46.47 3.51 -22.74
C ALA A 616 45.45 2.53 -22.16
N GLU A 617 45.07 2.79 -20.91
CA GLU A 617 43.95 2.22 -20.15
C GLU A 617 42.60 2.48 -20.83
N GLY A 618 41.59 1.64 -20.52
CA GLY A 618 40.19 2.03 -20.68
C GLY A 618 39.15 0.92 -20.55
N GLY A 619 38.82 0.55 -19.31
CA GLY A 619 37.46 0.20 -18.88
C GLY A 619 36.96 -1.23 -19.09
N ASP A 620 36.62 -1.91 -18.00
CA ASP A 620 35.25 -2.42 -17.86
C ASP A 620 34.84 -2.62 -16.39
N GLN A 621 33.56 -2.33 -16.16
CA GLN A 621 32.75 -2.65 -14.98
C GLN A 621 32.25 -4.09 -15.01
#